data_AF-A0A7W0A7I4-F1
#
_entry.id   AF-A0A7W0A7I4-F1
#
_cell.length_a   1.000
_cell.length_b   1.000
_cell.length_c   1.000
_cell.angle_alpha   90.00
_cell.angle_beta   90.00
_cell.angle_gamma   90.00
#
_symmetry.space_group_name_H-M   'P 1'
#
loop_
_entity.id
_entity.type
_entity.pdbx_description
1 polymer ?
#
loop_
_entity_poly.entity_id
_entity_poly.type
_entity_poly.pdbx_seq_one_letter_code
_entity_poly.pdbx_strand_id
1 'polypeptide(L)'
;VAVLASLPGRPGLRVLVLALLAPLLALAGLVAIDLVTGGSSHFSRFVLEASGPAELIDIASRRLELAYAIGLSGATPIIVAVFGVIVAAGIWKRRELLAPLLATRGELAARAFAAGVYGSLAAIVFGSVANDSGPRIFVIGAVWVVFAGAYAWAAPPDAVR
;
A
#
# COMPACT_ATOMS: atom_id res chain seq x y z
N VAL A 1 0.77 -10.96 2.88
CA VAL A 1 2.09 -10.68 3.51
C VAL A 1 1.97 -10.10 4.90
N ALA A 2 1.44 -8.88 5.05
CA ALA A 2 1.36 -8.22 6.34
C ALA A 2 0.55 -9.02 7.39
N VAL A 3 -0.61 -9.58 6.99
CA VAL A 3 -1.45 -10.42 7.88
C VAL A 3 -0.67 -11.62 8.43
N LEU A 4 0.11 -12.30 7.58
CA LEU A 4 0.94 -13.44 7.99
C LEU A 4 2.08 -13.04 8.95
N ALA A 5 2.65 -11.84 8.77
CA ALA A 5 3.66 -11.29 9.67
C ALA A 5 3.09 -10.86 11.04
N SER A 6 1.76 -10.76 11.16
CA SER A 6 1.10 -10.33 12.40
C SER A 6 0.64 -11.49 13.30
N LEU A 7 0.84 -12.75 12.90
CA LEU A 7 0.50 -13.93 13.70
C LEU A 7 1.32 -14.00 15.01
N PRO A 8 0.74 -14.45 16.14
CA PRO A 8 1.49 -14.64 17.39
C PRO A 8 2.58 -15.70 17.24
N GLY A 9 3.80 -15.38 17.71
CA GLY A 9 5.00 -16.22 17.60
C GLY A 9 6.03 -15.70 16.60
N ARG A 10 7.24 -16.27 16.60
CA ARG A 10 8.24 -15.97 15.55
C ARG A 10 7.73 -16.56 14.23
N PRO A 11 7.57 -15.76 13.16
CA PRO A 11 7.15 -16.31 11.88
C PRO A 11 8.17 -17.36 11.44
N GLY A 12 7.71 -18.60 11.25
CA GLY A 12 8.57 -19.67 10.74
C GLY A 12 9.07 -19.35 9.32
N LEU A 13 10.16 -19.99 8.90
CA LEU A 13 10.77 -19.77 7.59
C LEU A 13 9.76 -19.82 6.43
N ARG A 14 8.78 -20.73 6.51
CA ARG A 14 7.69 -20.88 5.54
C ARG A 14 6.84 -19.61 5.40
N VAL A 15 6.53 -18.95 6.50
CA VAL A 15 5.74 -17.71 6.53
C VAL A 15 6.53 -16.56 5.89
N LEU A 16 7.84 -16.50 6.17
CA LEU A 16 8.73 -15.50 5.59
C LEU A 16 8.88 -15.70 4.08
N VAL A 17 9.03 -16.95 3.65
CA VAL A 17 9.10 -17.33 2.23
C VAL A 17 7.81 -16.97 1.50
N LEU A 18 6.64 -17.27 2.07
CA LEU A 18 5.35 -16.88 1.47
C LEU A 18 5.16 -15.36 1.45
N ALA A 19 5.64 -14.65 2.48
CA ALA A 19 5.62 -13.20 2.54
C ALA A 19 6.45 -12.55 1.42
N LEU A 20 7.59 -13.14 1.06
CA LEU A 20 8.45 -12.71 -0.04
C LEU A 20 7.94 -13.15 -1.41
N LEU A 21 7.43 -14.39 -1.53
CA LEU A 21 6.96 -14.94 -2.80
C LEU A 21 5.64 -14.31 -3.26
N ALA A 22 4.74 -13.95 -2.35
CA ALA A 22 3.44 -13.40 -2.73
C ALA A 22 3.53 -12.15 -3.65
N PRO A 23 4.31 -11.10 -3.35
CA PRO A 23 4.45 -9.95 -4.25
C PRO A 23 5.14 -10.32 -5.57
N LEU A 24 6.11 -11.25 -5.55
CA LEU A 24 6.79 -11.72 -6.77
C LEU A 24 5.84 -12.50 -7.69
N LEU A 25 5.01 -13.38 -7.12
CA LEU A 25 4.01 -14.13 -7.86
C LEU A 25 2.89 -13.22 -8.38
N ALA A 26 2.51 -12.20 -7.62
CA ALA A 26 1.55 -11.18 -8.09
C ALA A 26 2.10 -10.41 -9.29
N LEU A 27 3.37 -9.99 -9.25
CA LEU A 27 4.05 -9.35 -10.38
C LEU A 27 4.12 -10.29 -11.59
N ALA A 28 4.57 -11.53 -11.38
CA ALA A 28 4.64 -12.53 -12.44
C ALA A 28 3.27 -12.82 -13.08
N GLY A 29 2.22 -12.90 -12.26
CA GLY A 29 0.84 -13.04 -12.72
C GLY A 29 0.37 -11.84 -13.55
N LEU A 30 0.69 -10.62 -13.12
CA LEU A 30 0.37 -9.40 -13.87
C LEU A 30 1.03 -9.40 -15.26
N VAL A 31 2.32 -9.75 -15.31
CA VAL A 31 3.07 -9.89 -16.57
C VAL A 31 2.47 -10.98 -17.46
N ALA A 32 2.11 -12.13 -16.90
CA ALA A 32 1.50 -13.22 -17.64
C ALA A 32 0.12 -12.82 -18.24
N ILE A 33 -0.71 -12.10 -17.46
CA ILE A 33 -2.00 -11.57 -17.93
C ILE A 33 -1.77 -10.58 -19.08
N ASP A 34 -0.77 -9.69 -18.97
CA ASP A 34 -0.47 -8.70 -20.01
C ASP A 34 -0.03 -9.37 -21.32
N LEU A 35 0.84 -10.38 -21.23
CA LEU A 35 1.32 -11.15 -22.39
C LEU A 35 0.19 -11.94 -23.06
N VAL A 36 -0.71 -12.53 -22.29
CA VAL A 36 -1.84 -13.33 -22.82
C VAL A 36 -2.93 -12.43 -23.42
N THR A 37 -3.17 -11.25 -22.84
CA THR A 37 -4.18 -10.32 -23.35
C THR A 37 -3.69 -9.52 -24.56
N GLY A 38 -2.42 -9.69 -24.97
CA GLY A 38 -1.82 -8.90 -26.05
C GLY A 38 -1.74 -7.42 -25.69
N GLY A 39 -1.76 -7.10 -24.38
CA GLY A 39 -1.66 -5.76 -23.87
C GLY A 39 -0.29 -5.20 -24.25
N SER A 40 -0.26 -4.24 -25.16
CA SER A 40 0.92 -3.41 -25.40
C SER A 40 1.14 -2.45 -24.22
N SER A 41 1.08 -2.94 -22.98
CA SER A 41 1.27 -2.11 -21.81
C SER A 41 2.73 -1.66 -21.77
N HIS A 42 2.95 -0.44 -21.31
CA HIS A 42 4.28 0.13 -21.09
C HIS A 42 5.19 -0.87 -20.36
N PHE A 43 4.67 -1.60 -19.38
CA PHE A 43 5.45 -2.47 -18.49
C PHE A 43 6.23 -3.58 -19.23
N SER A 44 5.61 -4.24 -20.20
CA SER A 44 6.26 -5.32 -20.96
C SER A 44 7.39 -4.82 -21.86
N ARG A 45 7.24 -3.65 -22.50
CA ARG A 45 8.35 -3.01 -23.26
C ARG A 45 9.47 -2.53 -22.34
N PHE A 46 9.14 -1.88 -21.22
CA PHE A 46 10.16 -1.35 -20.32
C PHE A 46 10.97 -2.41 -19.56
N VAL A 47 10.43 -3.62 -19.36
CA VAL A 47 11.15 -4.70 -18.66
C VAL A 47 11.83 -5.66 -19.64
N LEU A 48 11.25 -5.90 -20.83
CA LEU A 48 11.83 -6.82 -21.82
C LEU A 48 12.78 -6.14 -22.82
N GLU A 49 12.64 -4.83 -23.09
CA GLU A 49 13.50 -4.08 -24.02
C GLU A 49 14.53 -3.18 -23.32
N ALA A 50 14.46 -3.00 -21.99
CA ALA A 50 15.49 -2.23 -21.29
C ALA A 50 16.84 -2.93 -21.38
N SER A 51 17.82 -2.25 -21.96
CA SER A 51 19.14 -2.80 -22.26
C SER A 51 20.06 -2.87 -21.03
N GLY A 52 19.57 -2.45 -19.85
CA GLY A 52 20.25 -2.63 -18.58
C GLY A 52 19.65 -1.83 -17.40
N PRO A 53 20.18 -2.05 -16.17
CA PRO A 53 19.68 -1.42 -14.94
C PRO A 53 19.77 0.11 -14.91
N ALA A 54 20.75 0.69 -15.62
CA ALA A 54 20.96 2.14 -15.68
C ALA A 54 19.80 2.86 -16.38
N GLU A 55 19.21 2.24 -17.40
CA GLU A 55 18.10 2.80 -18.17
C GLU A 55 16.80 2.81 -17.33
N LEU A 56 16.59 1.77 -16.52
CA LEU A 56 15.48 1.71 -15.55
C LEU A 56 15.58 2.81 -14.49
N ILE A 57 16.79 3.10 -14.01
CA ILE A 57 17.04 4.19 -13.04
C ILE A 57 16.77 5.56 -13.69
N ASP A 58 17.17 5.75 -14.94
CA ASP A 58 16.99 7.02 -15.66
C ASP A 58 15.51 7.29 -16.01
N ILE A 59 14.75 6.25 -16.31
CA ILE A 59 13.29 6.37 -16.48
C ILE A 59 12.62 6.68 -15.14
N ALA A 60 13.05 6.04 -14.05
CA ALA A 60 12.53 6.31 -12.72
C ALA A 60 12.83 7.76 -12.27
N SER A 61 14.05 8.26 -12.52
CA SER A 61 14.44 9.63 -12.18
C SER A 61 13.61 10.67 -12.94
N ARG A 62 13.43 10.50 -14.25
CA ARG A 62 12.59 11.39 -15.08
C ARG A 62 11.12 11.39 -14.65
N ARG A 63 10.59 10.23 -14.28
CA ARG A 63 9.22 10.11 -13.78
C ARG A 63 9.05 10.80 -12.42
N LEU A 64 10.05 10.70 -11.55
CA LEU A 64 10.08 11.42 -10.27
C LEU A 64 10.14 12.94 -10.47
N GLU A 65 10.94 13.44 -11.40
CA GLU A 65 11.00 14.87 -11.73
C GLU A 65 9.66 15.41 -12.24
N LEU A 66 9.01 14.69 -13.16
CA LEU A 66 7.67 15.04 -13.67
C LEU A 66 6.60 14.95 -12.57
N ALA A 67 6.68 13.94 -11.70
CA ALA A 67 5.81 13.82 -10.53
C ALA A 67 5.92 15.03 -9.60
N TYR A 68 7.14 15.53 -9.41
CA TYR A 68 7.43 16.68 -8.57
C TYR A 68 6.90 17.98 -9.19
N ALA A 69 7.11 18.16 -10.50
CA ALA A 69 6.66 19.34 -11.24
C ALA A 69 5.11 19.46 -11.29
N ILE A 70 4.41 18.34 -11.49
CA ILE A 70 2.93 18.31 -11.56
C ILE A 70 2.32 18.30 -10.16
N GLY A 71 2.94 17.54 -9.24
CA GLY A 71 2.50 17.32 -7.87
C GLY A 71 2.51 18.55 -6.97
N LEU A 72 3.33 19.55 -7.30
CA LEU A 72 3.44 20.80 -6.55
C LEU A 72 2.52 21.92 -7.04
N SER A 73 1.69 21.67 -8.04
CA SER A 73 0.77 22.67 -8.58
C SER A 73 -0.56 22.74 -7.79
N GLY A 74 -1.09 23.97 -7.65
CA GLY A 74 -2.39 24.22 -7.05
C GLY A 74 -2.46 23.83 -5.56
N ALA A 75 -3.59 23.26 -5.15
CA ALA A 75 -3.83 22.87 -3.75
C ALA A 75 -3.23 21.50 -3.37
N THR A 76 -2.61 20.79 -4.32
CA THR A 76 -2.13 19.40 -4.13
C THR A 76 -1.17 19.25 -2.93
N PRO A 77 -0.17 20.14 -2.72
CA PRO A 77 0.73 20.03 -1.55
C PRO A 77 0.00 20.15 -0.21
N ILE A 78 -1.00 21.04 -0.15
CA ILE A 78 -1.81 21.25 1.06
C ILE A 78 -2.63 20.00 1.35
N ILE A 79 -3.27 19.42 0.33
CA ILE A 79 -4.07 18.19 0.47
C ILE A 79 -3.18 17.03 0.94
N VAL A 80 -2.02 16.84 0.31
CA VAL A 80 -1.05 15.80 0.71
C VAL A 80 -0.60 16.01 2.16
N ALA A 81 -0.28 17.25 2.56
CA ALA A 81 0.13 17.57 3.92
C ALA A 81 -0.99 17.26 4.93
N VAL A 82 -2.23 17.67 4.64
CA VAL A 82 -3.39 17.41 5.50
C VAL A 82 -3.62 15.91 5.67
N PHE A 83 -3.65 15.14 4.58
CA PHE A 83 -3.81 13.69 4.66
C PHE A 83 -2.62 13.01 5.35
N GLY A 84 -1.40 13.52 5.13
CA GLY A 84 -0.20 13.07 5.83
C GLY A 84 -0.31 13.24 7.34
N VAL A 85 -0.78 14.41 7.80
CA VAL A 85 -1.02 14.68 9.22
C VAL A 85 -2.10 13.77 9.78
N ILE A 86 -3.22 13.57 9.06
CA ILE A 86 -4.30 12.68 9.50
C ILE A 86 -3.81 11.23 9.65
N VAL A 87 -3.09 10.73 8.65
CA VAL A 87 -2.53 9.38 8.67
C VAL A 87 -1.50 9.24 9.80
N ALA A 88 -0.61 10.21 9.97
CA ALA A 88 0.36 10.21 11.06
C ALA A 88 -0.32 10.23 12.45
N ALA A 89 -1.35 11.05 12.62
CA ALA A 89 -2.15 11.09 13.84
C ALA A 89 -2.85 9.74 14.09
N GLY A 90 -3.35 9.07 13.05
CA GLY A 90 -3.90 7.72 13.16
C GLY A 90 -2.88 6.67 13.58
N ILE A 91 -1.66 6.72 13.05
CA ILE A 91 -0.56 5.82 13.45
C ILE A 91 -0.14 6.07 14.90
N TRP A 92 -0.10 7.34 15.32
CA TRP A 92 0.18 7.71 16.72
C TRP A 92 -0.91 7.14 17.63
N LYS A 93 -2.18 7.43 17.33
CA LYS A 93 -3.35 7.02 18.13
C LYS A 93 -3.86 5.61 17.81
N ARG A 94 -3.05 4.78 17.15
CA ARG A 94 -3.44 3.44 16.70
C ARG A 94 -4.02 2.55 17.79
N ARG A 95 -3.55 2.70 19.04
CA ARG A 95 -4.04 1.89 20.18
C ARG A 95 -5.48 2.25 20.51
N GLU A 96 -5.80 3.53 20.53
CA GLU A 96 -7.16 4.05 20.76
C GLU A 96 -8.06 3.70 19.58
N LEU A 97 -7.57 3.85 18.34
CA LEU A 97 -8.34 3.53 17.13
C LEU A 97 -8.70 2.06 17.01
N LEU A 98 -7.80 1.15 17.42
CA LEU A 98 -8.01 -0.29 17.33
C LEU A 98 -8.66 -0.90 18.59
N ALA A 99 -8.74 -0.17 19.71
CA ALA A 99 -9.32 -0.65 20.95
C ALA A 99 -10.77 -1.15 20.81
N PRO A 100 -11.67 -0.46 20.07
CA PRO A 100 -13.03 -0.95 19.89
C PRO A 100 -13.09 -2.25 19.09
N LEU A 101 -12.23 -2.38 18.08
CA LEU A 101 -12.11 -3.61 17.29
C LEU A 101 -11.58 -4.78 18.12
N LEU A 102 -10.60 -4.53 18.99
CA LEU A 102 -10.09 -5.51 19.95
C LEU A 102 -11.19 -5.97 20.92
N ALA A 103 -11.98 -5.04 21.45
CA ALA A 103 -13.04 -5.34 22.40
C ALA A 103 -14.21 -6.12 21.77
N THR A 104 -14.53 -5.85 20.51
CA THR A 104 -15.69 -6.45 19.83
C THR A 104 -15.35 -7.74 19.07
N ARG A 105 -14.18 -7.82 18.43
CA ARG A 105 -13.81 -8.94 17.54
C ARG A 105 -12.64 -9.78 18.04
N GLY A 106 -12.05 -9.42 19.17
CA GLY A 106 -10.92 -10.13 19.78
C GLY A 106 -9.56 -9.84 19.13
N GLU A 107 -8.52 -10.43 19.73
CA GLU A 107 -7.12 -10.10 19.41
C GLU A 107 -6.71 -10.46 17.99
N LEU A 108 -7.12 -11.65 17.50
CA LEU A 108 -6.73 -12.12 16.18
C LEU A 108 -7.27 -11.20 15.06
N ALA A 109 -8.54 -10.79 15.17
CA ALA A 109 -9.17 -9.89 14.22
C ALA A 109 -8.51 -8.51 14.23
N ALA A 110 -8.25 -7.95 15.42
CA ALA A 110 -7.57 -6.67 15.56
C ALA A 110 -6.15 -6.70 14.95
N ARG A 111 -5.41 -7.79 15.13
CA ARG A 111 -4.07 -7.98 14.55
C ARG A 111 -4.11 -8.11 13.03
N ALA A 112 -5.01 -8.94 12.51
CA ALA A 112 -5.17 -9.10 11.06
C ALA A 112 -5.57 -7.78 10.39
N PHE A 113 -6.47 -7.02 11.01
CA PHE A 113 -6.88 -5.70 10.54
C PHE A 113 -5.71 -4.70 10.54
N ALA A 114 -5.01 -4.58 11.66
CA ALA A 114 -3.84 -3.70 11.77
C ALA A 114 -2.78 -4.05 10.70
N ALA A 115 -2.55 -5.34 10.48
CA ALA A 115 -1.65 -5.80 9.46
C ALA A 115 -2.10 -5.42 8.04
N GLY A 116 -3.39 -5.52 7.74
CA GLY A 116 -3.97 -5.01 6.50
C GLY A 116 -3.69 -3.52 6.34
N VAL A 117 -3.94 -2.71 7.37
CA VAL A 117 -3.69 -1.26 7.37
C VAL A 117 -2.21 -0.94 7.11
N TYR A 118 -1.28 -1.61 7.79
CA TYR A 118 0.16 -1.38 7.57
C TYR A 118 0.62 -1.84 6.18
N GLY A 119 0.07 -2.96 5.69
CA GLY A 119 0.32 -3.41 4.32
C GLY A 119 -0.14 -2.38 3.29
N SER A 120 -1.33 -1.81 3.48
CA SER A 120 -1.85 -0.73 2.64
C SER A 120 -0.98 0.52 2.74
N LEU A 121 -0.57 0.95 3.94
CA LEU A 121 0.33 2.09 4.12
C LEU A 121 1.65 1.91 3.37
N ALA A 122 2.26 0.73 3.47
CA ALA A 122 3.48 0.42 2.72
C ALA A 122 3.23 0.50 1.20
N ALA A 123 2.15 -0.12 0.71
CA ALA A 123 1.78 -0.05 -0.70
C ALA A 123 1.53 1.37 -1.18
N ILE A 124 0.92 2.23 -0.35
CA ILE A 124 0.68 3.64 -0.66
C ILE A 124 2.00 4.39 -0.75
N VAL A 125 2.92 4.21 0.21
CA VAL A 125 4.23 4.89 0.18
C VAL A 125 5.02 4.47 -1.06
N PHE A 126 5.20 3.16 -1.28
CA PHE A 126 5.96 2.67 -2.43
C PHE A 126 5.27 3.02 -3.75
N GLY A 127 3.95 2.88 -3.83
CA GLY A 127 3.17 3.25 -5.00
C GLY A 127 3.26 4.75 -5.29
N SER A 128 3.27 5.60 -4.25
CA SER A 128 3.39 7.05 -4.45
C SER A 128 4.78 7.45 -4.93
N VAL A 129 5.85 6.82 -4.42
CA VAL A 129 7.22 7.12 -4.85
C VAL A 129 7.52 6.57 -6.25
N ALA A 130 6.96 5.41 -6.61
CA ALA A 130 7.24 4.74 -7.87
C ALA A 130 6.45 5.28 -9.08
N ASN A 131 5.54 6.24 -8.88
CA ASN A 131 4.63 6.69 -9.92
C ASN A 131 4.70 8.21 -10.15
N ASP A 132 4.45 8.61 -11.40
CA ASP A 132 4.33 10.00 -11.84
C ASP A 132 3.15 10.74 -11.17
N SER A 133 2.09 10.01 -10.84
CA SER A 133 0.93 10.50 -10.11
C SER A 133 1.05 10.32 -8.59
N GLY A 134 2.27 10.29 -8.07
CA GLY A 134 2.59 9.97 -6.67
C GLY A 134 1.70 10.66 -5.63
N PRO A 135 1.58 11.99 -5.65
CA PRO A 135 0.69 12.73 -4.75
C PRO A 135 -0.78 12.28 -4.81
N ARG A 136 -1.29 11.94 -6.00
CA ARG A 136 -2.68 11.44 -6.14
C ARG A 136 -2.83 10.05 -5.57
N ILE A 137 -1.87 9.16 -5.81
CA ILE A 137 -1.85 7.81 -5.23
C ILE A 137 -1.82 7.90 -3.70
N PHE A 138 -1.00 8.81 -3.16
CA PHE A 138 -0.93 9.06 -1.72
C PHE A 138 -2.30 9.47 -1.17
N VAL A 139 -2.94 10.48 -1.76
CA VAL A 139 -4.23 11.00 -1.28
C VAL A 139 -5.32 9.95 -1.37
N ILE A 140 -5.46 9.26 -2.51
CA ILE A 140 -6.47 8.21 -2.69
C ILE A 140 -6.25 7.08 -1.67
N GLY A 141 -4.99 6.64 -1.52
CA GLY A 141 -4.63 5.64 -0.54
C GLY A 141 -4.93 6.06 0.89
N ALA A 142 -4.57 7.30 1.25
CA ALA A 142 -4.80 7.86 2.57
C ALA A 142 -6.30 7.93 2.90
N VAL A 143 -7.17 8.30 1.95
CA VAL A 143 -8.63 8.25 2.11
C VAL A 143 -9.09 6.85 2.53
N TRP A 144 -8.61 5.80 1.85
CA TRP A 144 -8.98 4.42 2.18
C TRP A 144 -8.48 3.98 3.55
N VAL A 145 -7.26 4.39 3.94
CA VAL A 145 -6.74 4.11 5.29
C VAL A 145 -7.52 4.86 6.36
N VAL A 146 -7.94 6.10 6.09
CA VAL A 146 -8.81 6.88 6.98
C VAL A 146 -10.16 6.19 7.15
N PHE A 147 -10.78 5.72 6.07
CA PHE A 147 -12.02 4.94 6.18
C PHE A 147 -11.84 3.64 6.94
N ALA A 148 -10.72 2.93 6.75
CA ALA A 148 -10.40 1.75 7.54
C ALA A 148 -10.25 2.11 9.04
N GLY A 149 -9.58 3.22 9.37
CA GLY A 149 -9.47 3.71 10.74
C GLY A 149 -10.84 4.07 11.34
N ALA A 150 -11.69 4.76 10.58
CA ALA A 150 -13.06 5.10 10.99
C ALA A 150 -13.91 3.84 11.21
N TYR A 151 -13.78 2.83 10.34
CA TYR A 151 -14.43 1.53 10.51
C TYR A 151 -13.99 0.85 11.80
N ALA A 152 -12.69 0.78 12.09
CA ALA A 152 -12.19 0.20 13.33
C ALA A 152 -12.69 0.96 14.58
N TRP A 153 -12.76 2.30 14.48
CA TRP A 153 -13.23 3.15 15.56
C TRP A 153 -14.74 3.02 15.81
N ALA A 154 -15.54 2.79 14.77
CA ALA A 154 -16.99 2.64 14.86
C ALA A 154 -17.48 1.36 15.57
N ALA A 155 -16.57 0.48 16.00
CA ALA A 155 -16.89 -0.75 16.73
C ALA A 155 -17.92 -1.65 16.01
N PRO A 156 -17.63 -2.07 14.76
CA PRO A 156 -18.60 -2.75 13.91
C PRO A 156 -19.07 -4.05 14.57
N PRO A 157 -20.40 -4.25 14.72
CA PRO A 157 -20.96 -5.41 15.39
C PRO A 157 -20.62 -6.70 14.62
N ASP A 158 -20.71 -7.85 15.30
CA ASP A 158 -20.50 -9.13 14.66
C ASP A 158 -21.46 -9.34 13.48
N ALA A 159 -20.89 -9.73 12.33
CA ALA A 159 -21.62 -9.97 11.09
C ALA A 159 -22.49 -11.25 11.14
N VAL A 160 -22.59 -11.87 12.31
CA VAL A 160 -23.41 -13.05 12.58
C VAL A 160 -24.21 -12.76 13.84
N ARG A 161 -25.42 -12.25 13.64
CA ARG A 161 -26.54 -12.44 14.57
C ARG A 161 -27.64 -13.16 13.81
#